data_AF-A0AA89CDZ7-F1
#
_entry.id   AF-A0AA89CDZ7-F1
#
_cell.length_a   1.000
_cell.length_b   1.000
_cell.length_c   1.000
_cell.angle_alpha   90.00
_cell.angle_beta   90.00
_cell.angle_gamma   90.00
#
_symmetry.space_group_name_H-M   'P 1'
#
loop_
_entity.id
_entity.type
_entity.pdbx_description
1 polymer ?
#
loop_
_entity_poly.entity_id
_entity_poly.type
_entity_poly.pdbx_seq_one_letter_code
_entity_poly.pdbx_strand_id
1 'polypeptide(L)'
;MELMFKKTLKHILSLPVTVAVPVPYILTGLIPLEGVIHIRALTMFGNICGLPDESIEKQLANRQLSIKTFNSHSWFIKLRELQIKYELPDIQNLLSSPMKKEQWKILVTRAIYEYWKQRLVSNARLYSSLRYLSYDQFTPGRTHPIVSLCIGATREVPRLAIQVKLATGTYILQANRAAFNQQDVDPTCVLCKSGCEDLEHFLLLCTALDTVRNEYLNDIKHCVEKYLNCDYELMSNIQKMQVFLDFHKLSPDRSVYSNKKHVTTAARDLSYHTRRYCYALHIARYYAISKLPTKKRHGL
;
A
#
# COMPACT_ATOMS: atom_id res chain seq x y z
N MET A 1 5.41 12.22 16.31
CA MET A 1 6.30 11.21 15.69
C MET A 1 5.59 10.44 14.56
N GLU A 2 4.44 9.78 14.83
CA GLU A 2 3.67 9.03 13.81
C GLU A 2 3.36 9.86 12.55
N LEU A 3 2.92 11.11 12.72
CA LEU A 3 2.62 12.00 11.59
C LEU A 3 3.84 12.24 10.69
N MET A 4 5.03 12.40 11.27
CA MET A 4 6.27 12.58 10.49
C MET A 4 6.63 11.28 9.77
N PHE A 5 6.58 10.14 10.46
CA PHE A 5 6.84 8.83 9.86
C PHE A 5 5.96 8.59 8.62
N LYS A 6 4.64 8.80 8.77
CA LYS A 6 3.69 8.71 7.66
C LYS A 6 3.99 9.69 6.52
N LYS A 7 4.34 10.94 6.81
CA LYS A 7 4.74 11.93 5.79
C LYS A 7 5.98 11.47 5.03
N THR A 8 6.99 10.95 5.73
CA THR A 8 8.19 10.40 5.11
C THR A 8 7.88 9.24 4.17
N LEU A 9 7.05 8.28 4.59
CA LEU A 9 6.63 7.17 3.72
C LEU A 9 5.92 7.67 2.45
N LYS A 10 5.05 8.68 2.59
CA LYS A 10 4.37 9.30 1.44
C LYS A 10 5.36 9.96 0.49
N HIS A 11 6.35 10.70 1.00
CA HIS A 11 7.38 11.33 0.18
C HIS A 11 8.24 10.31 -0.56
N ILE A 12 8.67 9.24 0.12
CA ILE A 12 9.42 8.14 -0.51
C ILE A 12 8.65 7.53 -1.68
N LEU A 13 7.32 7.39 -1.53
CA LEU A 13 6.43 6.86 -2.57
C LEU A 13 5.94 7.91 -3.57
N SER A 14 6.42 9.15 -3.50
CA SER A 14 5.95 10.28 -4.32
C SER A 14 4.43 10.52 -4.26
N LEU A 15 3.80 10.19 -3.13
CA LEU A 15 2.36 10.32 -2.88
C LEU A 15 2.02 11.65 -2.19
N PRO A 16 0.85 12.25 -2.46
CA PRO A 16 0.42 13.46 -1.78
C PRO A 16 0.04 13.21 -0.32
N VAL A 17 0.07 14.26 0.50
CA VAL A 17 -0.32 14.21 1.92
C VAL A 17 -1.77 13.76 2.14
N THR A 18 -2.64 13.93 1.13
CA THR A 18 -4.06 13.55 1.14
C THR A 18 -4.30 12.07 0.86
N VAL A 19 -3.30 11.29 0.42
CA VAL A 19 -3.50 9.85 0.13
C VAL A 19 -4.05 9.11 1.36
N ALA A 20 -4.96 8.17 1.11
CA ALA A 20 -5.59 7.34 2.13
C ALA A 20 -4.54 6.76 3.09
N VAL A 21 -4.85 6.79 4.39
CA VAL A 21 -3.92 6.42 5.45
C VAL A 21 -3.30 5.02 5.30
N PRO A 22 -4.02 3.96 4.90
CA PRO A 22 -3.42 2.62 4.83
C PRO A 22 -2.43 2.45 3.67
N VAL A 23 -2.50 3.29 2.64
CA VAL A 23 -1.71 3.12 1.40
C VAL A 23 -0.20 3.07 1.62
N PRO A 24 0.45 4.00 2.36
CA PRO A 24 1.89 3.96 2.52
C PRO A 24 2.36 2.70 3.26
N TYR A 25 1.58 2.21 4.22
CA TYR A 25 1.88 0.98 4.95
C TYR A 25 1.73 -0.26 4.05
N ILE A 26 0.63 -0.34 3.30
CA ILE A 26 0.40 -1.44 2.34
C ILE A 26 1.51 -1.51 1.30
N LEU A 27 1.87 -0.37 0.70
CA LEU A 27 2.87 -0.30 -0.36
C LEU A 27 4.27 -0.66 0.14
N THR A 28 4.65 -0.20 1.34
CA THR A 28 5.98 -0.44 1.90
C THR A 28 6.13 -1.78 2.59
N GLY A 29 5.03 -2.41 3.02
CA GLY A 29 5.06 -3.58 3.89
C GLY A 29 5.26 -3.23 5.37
N LEU A 30 5.31 -1.95 5.72
CA LEU A 30 5.55 -1.51 7.09
C LEU A 30 4.25 -1.46 7.89
N ILE A 31 4.35 -1.58 9.20
CA ILE A 31 3.25 -1.30 10.14
C ILE A 31 3.42 0.11 10.73
N PRO A 32 2.36 0.70 11.34
CA PRO A 32 2.49 1.95 12.08
C PRO A 32 3.58 1.91 13.15
N LEU A 33 4.18 3.06 13.46
CA LEU A 33 5.29 3.14 14.42
C LEU A 33 4.85 2.67 15.80
N GLU A 34 3.59 2.93 16.15
CA GLU A 34 2.92 2.39 17.32
C GLU A 34 3.12 0.85 17.42
N GLY A 35 2.86 0.10 16.36
CA GLY A 35 3.05 -1.35 16.35
C GLY A 35 4.50 -1.77 16.56
N VAL A 36 5.46 -1.03 16.00
CA VAL A 36 6.89 -1.28 16.22
C VAL A 36 7.28 -1.04 17.68
N ILE A 37 6.76 0.02 18.30
CA ILE A 37 6.96 0.32 19.72
C ILE A 37 6.38 -0.81 20.58
N HIS A 38 5.18 -1.30 20.26
CA HIS A 38 4.55 -2.40 20.99
C HIS A 38 5.35 -3.69 20.92
N ILE A 39 5.87 -4.06 19.73
CA ILE A 39 6.76 -5.23 19.58
C ILE A 39 7.97 -5.08 20.50
N ARG A 40 8.62 -3.91 20.52
CA ARG A 40 9.80 -3.67 21.37
C ARG A 40 9.46 -3.74 22.85
N ALA A 41 8.36 -3.11 23.29
CA ALA A 41 7.91 -3.13 24.68
C ALA A 41 7.63 -4.55 25.16
N LEU A 42 6.86 -5.33 24.40
CA LEU A 42 6.53 -6.72 24.75
C LEU A 42 7.75 -7.65 24.66
N THR A 43 8.65 -7.44 23.70
CA THR A 43 9.91 -8.21 23.63
C THR A 43 10.81 -7.92 24.83
N MET A 44 10.88 -6.65 25.26
CA MET A 44 11.60 -6.27 26.49
C MET A 44 11.00 -6.97 27.72
N PHE A 45 9.67 -7.01 27.84
CA PHE A 45 9.00 -7.74 28.91
C PHE A 45 9.32 -9.24 28.89
N GLY A 46 9.35 -9.87 27.71
CA GLY A 46 9.74 -11.27 27.58
C GLY A 46 11.17 -11.54 28.07
N ASN A 47 12.09 -10.59 27.88
CA ASN A 47 13.44 -10.71 28.45
C ASN A 47 13.39 -10.67 29.99
N ILE A 48 12.58 -9.80 30.58
CA ILE A 48 12.41 -9.71 32.05
C ILE A 48 11.86 -11.04 32.60
N CYS A 49 10.89 -11.65 31.91
CA CYS A 49 10.32 -12.94 32.32
C CYS A 49 11.36 -14.06 32.37
N GLY A 50 12.34 -14.03 31.46
CA GLY A 50 13.41 -15.02 31.37
C GLY A 50 14.56 -14.83 32.37
N LEU A 51 14.54 -13.78 33.20
CA LEU A 51 15.53 -13.59 34.25
C LEU A 51 15.30 -14.54 35.45
N PRO A 52 16.33 -14.79 36.28
CA PRO A 52 16.16 -15.47 37.57
C PRO A 52 15.16 -14.74 38.48
N ASP A 53 14.50 -15.48 39.38
CA ASP A 53 13.48 -14.93 40.28
C ASP A 53 14.07 -13.95 41.32
N GLU A 54 15.37 -14.05 41.59
CA GLU A 54 16.12 -13.14 42.45
C GLU A 54 16.45 -11.81 41.77
N SER A 55 16.24 -11.70 40.45
CA SER A 55 16.51 -10.45 39.72
C SER A 55 15.55 -9.34 40.14
N ILE A 56 16.11 -8.14 40.35
CA ILE A 56 15.36 -6.97 40.79
C ILE A 56 14.27 -6.61 39.77
N GLU A 57 14.59 -6.74 38.48
CA GLU A 57 13.67 -6.44 37.39
C GLU A 57 12.44 -7.36 37.41
N LYS A 58 12.63 -8.66 37.64
CA LYS A 58 11.53 -9.63 37.69
C LYS A 58 10.69 -9.49 38.95
N GLN A 59 11.32 -9.24 40.10
CA GLN A 59 10.61 -8.92 41.36
C GLN A 59 9.79 -7.64 41.22
N LEU A 60 10.36 -6.60 40.61
CA LEU A 60 9.67 -5.35 40.34
C LEU A 60 8.48 -5.58 39.40
N ALA A 61 8.67 -6.34 38.32
CA ALA A 61 7.58 -6.68 37.39
C ALA A 61 6.43 -7.41 38.09
N ASN A 62 6.74 -8.46 38.87
CA ASN A 62 5.77 -9.20 39.66
C ASN A 62 4.99 -8.29 40.62
N ARG A 63 5.69 -7.44 41.36
CA ARG A 63 5.07 -6.49 42.29
C ARG A 63 4.18 -5.47 41.57
N GLN A 64 4.69 -4.85 40.51
CA GLN A 64 3.96 -3.79 39.80
C GLN A 64 2.70 -4.33 39.15
N LEU A 65 2.74 -5.52 38.55
CA LEU A 65 1.55 -6.15 37.99
C LEU A 65 0.55 -6.54 39.09
N SER A 66 1.01 -7.02 40.24
CA SER A 66 0.10 -7.42 41.34
C SER A 66 -0.61 -6.24 41.98
N ILE A 67 0.06 -5.09 42.12
CA ILE A 67 -0.46 -3.94 42.90
C ILE A 67 -1.18 -2.91 42.02
N LYS A 68 -0.72 -2.69 40.78
CA LYS A 68 -1.24 -1.59 39.96
C LYS A 68 -2.57 -1.97 39.31
N THR A 69 -3.50 -1.01 39.32
CA THR A 69 -4.79 -1.08 38.62
C THR A 69 -4.66 -0.52 37.20
N PHE A 70 -5.63 -0.81 36.34
CA PHE A 70 -5.68 -0.34 34.94
C PHE A 70 -5.69 1.19 34.79
N ASN A 71 -6.04 1.94 35.84
CA ASN A 71 -6.04 3.40 35.81
C ASN A 71 -4.65 4.01 36.07
N SER A 72 -3.63 3.20 36.35
CA SER A 72 -2.29 3.72 36.62
C SER A 72 -1.50 3.98 35.34
N HIS A 73 -0.67 5.02 35.35
CA HIS A 73 0.22 5.40 34.23
C HIS A 73 1.51 4.54 34.15
N SER A 74 1.48 3.34 34.72
CA SER A 74 2.65 2.44 34.77
C SER A 74 2.89 1.75 33.42
N TRP A 75 4.16 1.56 33.07
CA TRP A 75 4.55 0.78 31.88
C TRP A 75 3.99 -0.65 31.92
N PHE A 76 3.94 -1.28 33.09
CA PHE A 76 3.37 -2.63 33.26
C PHE A 76 1.87 -2.70 32.99
N ILE A 77 1.14 -1.61 33.27
CA ILE A 77 -0.28 -1.52 32.90
C ILE A 77 -0.44 -1.32 31.40
N LYS A 78 0.44 -0.53 30.77
CA LYS A 78 0.48 -0.48 29.30
C LYS A 78 0.73 -1.85 28.69
N LEU A 79 1.57 -2.69 29.28
CA LEU A 79 1.73 -4.07 28.80
C LEU A 79 0.44 -4.90 28.94
N ARG A 80 -0.35 -4.74 30.02
CA ARG A 80 -1.66 -5.39 30.14
C ARG A 80 -2.63 -4.91 29.07
N GLU A 81 -2.68 -3.61 28.81
CA GLU A 81 -3.50 -3.05 27.72
C GLU A 81 -3.09 -3.65 26.36
N LEU A 82 -1.78 -3.80 26.10
CA LEU A 82 -1.28 -4.43 24.88
C LEU A 82 -1.61 -5.93 24.82
N GLN A 83 -1.53 -6.63 25.97
CA GLN A 83 -1.89 -8.03 26.07
C GLN A 83 -3.35 -8.25 25.68
N ILE A 84 -4.27 -7.43 26.18
CA ILE A 84 -5.68 -7.46 25.80
C ILE A 84 -5.85 -7.10 24.32
N LYS A 85 -5.24 -6.00 23.87
CA LYS A 85 -5.36 -5.49 22.48
C LYS A 85 -4.92 -6.50 21.42
N TYR A 86 -3.92 -7.32 21.72
CA TYR A 86 -3.35 -8.29 20.79
C TYR A 86 -3.69 -9.74 21.14
N GLU A 87 -4.60 -9.96 22.09
CA GLU A 87 -5.03 -11.28 22.54
C GLU A 87 -3.84 -12.20 22.91
N LEU A 88 -2.86 -11.62 23.60
CA LEU A 88 -1.67 -12.34 24.04
C LEU A 88 -1.94 -13.14 25.33
N PRO A 89 -1.11 -14.17 25.62
CA PRO A 89 -1.15 -14.86 26.91
C PRO A 89 -1.05 -13.88 28.07
N ASP A 90 -1.70 -14.21 29.18
CA ASP A 90 -1.65 -13.39 30.39
C ASP A 90 -0.20 -13.17 30.84
N ILE A 91 0.17 -11.90 30.97
CA ILE A 91 1.55 -11.50 31.26
C ILE A 91 1.95 -11.80 32.70
N GLN A 92 0.99 -11.95 33.63
CA GLN A 92 1.30 -12.40 34.99
C GLN A 92 1.75 -13.86 34.98
N ASN A 93 1.02 -14.73 34.26
CA ASN A 93 1.41 -16.14 34.09
C ASN A 93 2.77 -16.32 33.42
N LEU A 94 3.15 -15.43 32.50
CA LEU A 94 4.48 -15.46 31.85
C LEU A 94 5.65 -15.22 32.80
N LEU A 95 5.45 -14.56 33.95
CA LEU A 95 6.50 -14.37 34.95
C LEU A 95 6.78 -15.67 35.73
N SER A 96 5.73 -16.46 36.00
CA SER A 96 5.84 -17.75 36.68
C SER A 96 6.27 -18.87 35.73
N SER A 97 5.83 -18.82 34.46
CA SER A 97 6.15 -19.82 33.44
C SER A 97 6.64 -19.13 32.17
N PRO A 98 7.93 -18.75 32.11
CA PRO A 98 8.45 -17.99 30.98
C PRO A 98 8.57 -18.85 29.72
N MET A 99 8.10 -18.31 28.61
CA MET A 99 8.36 -18.87 27.29
C MET A 99 9.83 -18.68 26.87
N LYS A 100 10.33 -19.54 25.99
CA LYS A 100 11.63 -19.30 25.35
C LYS A 100 11.60 -17.98 24.59
N LYS A 101 12.66 -17.18 24.74
CA LYS A 101 12.78 -15.83 24.15
C LYS A 101 12.38 -15.77 22.66
N GLU A 102 12.84 -16.71 21.86
CA GLU A 102 12.53 -16.74 20.42
C GLU A 102 11.06 -17.06 20.13
N GLN A 103 10.47 -17.99 20.90
CA GLN A 103 9.05 -18.33 20.77
C GLN A 103 8.17 -17.12 21.15
N TRP A 104 8.52 -16.41 22.22
CA TRP A 104 7.81 -15.21 22.64
C TRP A 104 7.90 -14.10 21.57
N LYS A 105 9.09 -13.85 21.03
CA LYS A 105 9.30 -12.86 19.98
C LYS A 105 8.48 -13.17 18.73
N ILE A 106 8.44 -14.43 18.30
CA ILE A 106 7.62 -14.88 17.17
C ILE A 106 6.14 -14.65 17.46
N LEU A 107 5.65 -15.05 18.64
CA LEU A 107 4.25 -14.90 19.06
C LEU A 107 3.83 -13.42 19.04
N VAL A 108 4.58 -12.55 19.72
CA VAL A 108 4.33 -11.10 19.79
C VAL A 108 4.33 -10.48 18.40
N THR A 109 5.35 -10.78 17.59
CA THR A 109 5.46 -10.22 16.24
C THR A 109 4.29 -10.65 15.37
N ARG A 110 3.92 -11.95 15.41
CA ARG A 110 2.79 -12.49 14.65
C ARG A 110 1.46 -11.85 15.05
N ALA A 111 1.17 -11.76 16.35
CA ALA A 111 -0.08 -11.19 16.85
C ALA A 111 -0.23 -9.71 16.45
N ILE A 112 0.83 -8.93 16.62
CA ILE A 112 0.82 -7.50 16.26
C ILE A 112 0.71 -7.31 14.75
N TYR A 113 1.42 -8.12 13.96
CA TYR A 113 1.35 -8.07 12.50
C TYR A 113 -0.05 -8.42 11.99
N GLU A 114 -0.67 -9.46 12.54
CA GLU A 114 -2.03 -9.86 12.14
C GLU A 114 -3.07 -8.80 12.48
N TYR A 115 -3.02 -8.23 13.70
CA TYR A 115 -3.88 -7.11 14.09
C TYR A 115 -3.75 -5.93 13.11
N TRP A 116 -2.52 -5.50 12.80
CA TRP A 116 -2.32 -4.35 11.91
C TRP A 116 -2.67 -4.67 10.46
N LYS A 117 -2.44 -5.90 10.00
CA LYS A 117 -2.89 -6.37 8.69
C LYS A 117 -4.39 -6.24 8.56
N GLN A 118 -5.15 -6.82 9.49
CA GLN A 118 -6.62 -6.76 9.49
C GLN A 118 -7.11 -5.32 9.54
N ARG A 119 -6.55 -4.49 10.42
CA ARG A 119 -6.93 -3.07 10.56
C ARG A 119 -6.62 -2.26 9.29
N LEU A 120 -5.44 -2.41 8.69
CA LEU A 120 -5.06 -1.68 7.48
C LEU A 120 -5.88 -2.09 6.26
N VAL A 121 -6.11 -3.40 6.09
CA VAL A 121 -6.95 -3.95 5.00
C VAL A 121 -8.39 -3.48 5.15
N SER A 122 -8.96 -3.59 6.36
CA SER A 122 -10.34 -3.13 6.63
C SER A 122 -10.48 -1.63 6.36
N ASN A 123 -9.51 -0.82 6.77
CA ASN A 123 -9.50 0.60 6.46
C ASN A 123 -9.37 0.86 4.96
N ALA A 124 -8.57 0.09 4.22
CA ALA A 124 -8.40 0.26 2.78
C ALA A 124 -9.70 0.00 2.00
N ARG A 125 -10.52 -0.96 2.45
CA ARG A 125 -11.83 -1.28 1.85
C ARG A 125 -12.81 -0.12 1.88
N LEU A 126 -12.67 0.82 2.82
CA LEU A 126 -13.52 2.01 2.92
C LEU A 126 -13.24 3.05 1.81
N TYR A 127 -12.14 2.91 1.07
CA TYR A 127 -11.75 3.87 0.03
C TYR A 127 -12.00 3.30 -1.36
N SER A 128 -13.04 3.79 -2.04
CA SER A 128 -13.35 3.43 -3.44
C SER A 128 -12.20 3.75 -4.40
N SER A 129 -11.39 4.76 -4.10
CA SER A 129 -10.18 5.12 -4.86
C SER A 129 -9.10 4.02 -4.88
N LEU A 130 -9.16 3.06 -3.96
CA LEU A 130 -8.24 1.93 -3.87
C LEU A 130 -8.77 0.67 -4.54
N ARG A 131 -9.89 0.74 -5.29
CA ARG A 131 -10.52 -0.43 -5.92
C ARG A 131 -9.59 -1.24 -6.82
N TYR A 132 -8.56 -0.61 -7.38
CA TYR A 132 -7.58 -1.26 -8.25
C TYR A 132 -6.28 -1.65 -7.54
N LEU A 133 -6.12 -1.38 -6.25
CA LEU A 133 -4.94 -1.82 -5.49
C LEU A 133 -5.22 -3.20 -4.85
N SER A 134 -4.26 -4.13 -4.93
CA SER A 134 -4.34 -5.48 -4.34
C SER A 134 -4.04 -5.48 -2.84
N TYR A 135 -4.68 -4.58 -2.09
CA TYR A 135 -4.44 -4.41 -0.66
C TYR A 135 -4.75 -5.66 0.18
N ASP A 136 -5.63 -6.55 -0.26
CA ASP A 136 -5.92 -7.81 0.43
C ASP A 136 -4.70 -8.75 0.50
N GLN A 137 -3.70 -8.54 -0.36
CA GLN A 137 -2.43 -9.28 -0.36
C GLN A 137 -1.38 -8.68 0.58
N PHE A 138 -1.73 -7.63 1.34
CA PHE A 138 -0.82 -6.99 2.29
C PHE A 138 -0.25 -8.00 3.29
N THR A 139 1.08 -8.00 3.39
CA THR A 139 1.83 -8.84 4.33
C THR A 139 2.86 -7.96 5.03
N PRO A 140 2.73 -7.72 6.36
CA PRO A 140 3.74 -6.99 7.12
C PRO A 140 5.14 -7.57 6.94
N GLY A 141 6.14 -6.68 6.80
CA GLY A 141 7.52 -7.03 6.48
C GLY A 141 7.81 -7.24 4.99
N ARG A 142 6.79 -7.27 4.12
CA ARG A 142 6.96 -7.46 2.68
C ARG A 142 6.41 -6.28 1.89
N THR A 143 7.29 -5.63 1.14
CA THR A 143 6.91 -4.55 0.22
C THR A 143 5.93 -5.04 -0.84
N HIS A 144 4.97 -4.18 -1.18
CA HIS A 144 3.97 -4.48 -2.19
C HIS A 144 4.63 -4.74 -3.55
N PRO A 145 4.17 -5.73 -4.32
CA PRO A 145 4.77 -6.08 -5.59
C PRO A 145 4.96 -4.90 -6.56
N ILE A 146 3.96 -4.01 -6.67
CA ILE A 146 4.04 -2.76 -7.48
C ILE A 146 5.30 -1.93 -7.20
N VAL A 147 5.78 -1.88 -5.94
CA VAL A 147 6.98 -1.13 -5.54
C VAL A 147 8.23 -2.02 -5.62
N SER A 148 8.14 -3.29 -5.21
CA SER A 148 9.30 -4.19 -5.10
C SER A 148 9.95 -4.53 -6.45
N LEU A 149 9.21 -4.43 -7.56
CA LEU A 149 9.69 -4.76 -8.91
C LEU A 149 10.51 -3.63 -9.57
N CYS A 150 10.83 -2.57 -8.84
CA CYS A 150 11.61 -1.41 -9.31
C CYS A 150 13.03 -1.33 -8.74
N ILE A 151 13.48 -2.32 -7.98
CA ILE A 151 14.77 -2.26 -7.28
C ILE A 151 15.92 -2.23 -8.29
N GLY A 152 16.78 -1.21 -8.20
CA GLY A 152 18.03 -1.10 -8.97
C GLY A 152 17.99 -0.24 -10.24
N ALA A 153 16.83 0.27 -10.66
CA ALA A 153 16.71 1.10 -11.87
C ALA A 153 16.19 2.52 -11.53
N THR A 154 17.08 3.49 -11.36
CA THR A 154 16.72 4.89 -11.03
C THR A 154 15.75 5.51 -12.04
N ARG A 155 15.84 5.13 -13.31
CA ARG A 155 14.93 5.56 -14.40
C ARG A 155 13.48 5.08 -14.22
N GLU A 156 13.25 4.05 -13.40
CA GLU A 156 11.91 3.50 -13.14
C GLU A 156 11.16 4.26 -12.04
N VAL A 157 11.86 5.01 -11.18
CA VAL A 157 11.26 5.76 -10.07
C VAL A 157 10.14 6.71 -10.53
N PRO A 158 10.33 7.61 -11.52
CA PRO A 158 9.25 8.47 -11.98
C PRO A 158 8.08 7.70 -12.61
N ARG A 159 8.35 6.55 -13.27
CA ARG A 159 7.30 5.70 -13.85
C ARG A 159 6.45 5.04 -12.77
N LEU A 160 7.11 4.50 -11.74
CA LEU A 160 6.46 3.94 -10.56
C LEU A 160 5.60 4.99 -9.86
N ALA A 161 6.11 6.22 -9.69
CA ALA A 161 5.37 7.30 -9.04
C ALA A 161 4.04 7.59 -9.75
N ILE A 162 4.02 7.57 -11.09
CA ILE A 162 2.79 7.75 -11.86
C ILE A 162 1.84 6.56 -11.69
N GLN A 163 2.33 5.34 -11.83
CA GLN A 163 1.49 4.14 -11.67
C GLN A 163 0.88 4.05 -10.27
N VAL A 164 1.66 4.31 -9.22
CA VAL A 164 1.19 4.34 -7.83
C VAL A 164 0.13 5.44 -7.65
N LYS A 165 0.34 6.64 -8.20
CA LYS A 165 -0.67 7.71 -8.12
C LYS A 165 -1.99 7.31 -8.78
N LEU A 166 -1.94 6.66 -9.94
CA LEU A 166 -3.12 6.16 -10.65
C LEU A 166 -3.82 5.06 -9.83
N ALA A 167 -3.07 4.07 -9.34
CA ALA A 167 -3.59 2.93 -8.58
C ALA A 167 -4.23 3.34 -7.24
N THR A 168 -3.77 4.45 -6.64
CA THR A 168 -4.31 4.97 -5.37
C THR A 168 -5.33 6.10 -5.56
N GLY A 169 -5.71 6.41 -6.80
CA GLY A 169 -6.67 7.49 -7.13
C GLY A 169 -6.20 8.90 -6.74
N THR A 170 -4.89 9.13 -6.70
CA THR A 170 -4.28 10.43 -6.39
C THR A 170 -3.72 11.17 -7.60
N TYR A 171 -3.78 10.54 -8.78
CA TYR A 171 -3.47 11.21 -10.04
C TYR A 171 -4.59 12.21 -10.39
N ILE A 172 -4.23 13.44 -10.75
CA ILE A 172 -5.19 14.53 -10.93
C ILE A 172 -5.73 14.55 -12.38
N LEU A 173 -6.95 14.05 -12.56
CA LEU A 173 -7.74 14.14 -13.78
C LEU A 173 -8.85 15.22 -13.65
N GLN A 174 -9.52 15.60 -14.75
CA GLN A 174 -10.61 16.59 -14.66
C GLN A 174 -11.74 16.10 -13.76
N ALA A 175 -12.09 14.81 -13.78
CA ALA A 175 -13.10 14.25 -12.88
C ALA A 175 -12.75 14.51 -11.39
N ASN A 176 -11.47 14.36 -11.02
CA ASN A 176 -11.01 14.66 -9.66
C ASN A 176 -11.10 16.16 -9.36
N ARG A 177 -10.77 17.02 -10.32
CA ARG A 177 -10.85 18.48 -10.14
C ARG A 177 -12.30 18.92 -9.94
N ALA A 178 -13.22 18.42 -10.75
CA ALA A 178 -14.65 18.65 -10.64
C ALA A 178 -15.20 18.21 -9.27
N ALA A 179 -14.79 17.03 -8.78
CA ALA A 179 -15.28 16.49 -7.52
C ALA A 179 -14.76 17.20 -6.25
N PHE A 180 -13.57 17.80 -6.29
CA PHE A 180 -12.90 18.31 -5.08
C PHE A 180 -12.60 19.81 -5.09
N ASN A 181 -12.80 20.53 -6.20
CA ASN A 181 -12.68 21.98 -6.21
C ASN A 181 -13.94 22.65 -5.67
N GLN A 182 -13.75 23.81 -5.04
CA GLN A 182 -14.87 24.66 -4.58
C GLN A 182 -15.57 25.39 -5.74
N GLN A 183 -14.87 25.56 -6.86
CA GLN A 183 -15.40 26.16 -8.07
C GLN A 183 -15.94 25.08 -9.00
N ASP A 184 -16.96 25.44 -9.78
CA ASP A 184 -17.49 24.57 -10.82
C ASP A 184 -16.42 24.32 -11.89
N VAL A 185 -16.01 23.06 -12.03
CA VAL A 185 -15.01 22.63 -13.00
C VAL A 185 -15.63 21.55 -13.87
N ASP A 186 -15.67 21.79 -15.17
CA ASP A 186 -16.13 20.83 -16.16
C ASP A 186 -15.27 19.53 -16.09
N PRO A 187 -15.86 18.36 -15.81
CA PRO A 187 -15.14 17.09 -15.75
C PRO A 187 -14.71 16.58 -17.13
N THR A 188 -15.12 17.23 -18.22
CA THR A 188 -14.82 16.81 -19.59
C THR A 188 -13.33 16.82 -19.90
N CYS A 189 -12.87 15.80 -20.61
CA CYS A 189 -11.50 15.64 -21.03
C CYS A 189 -11.01 16.81 -21.85
N VAL A 190 -9.96 17.46 -21.34
CA VAL A 190 -9.36 18.64 -21.98
C VAL A 190 -8.65 18.31 -23.30
N LEU A 191 -8.35 17.03 -23.55
CA LEU A 191 -7.64 16.58 -24.74
C LEU A 191 -8.61 16.29 -25.90
N CYS A 192 -9.58 15.40 -25.70
CA CYS A 192 -10.47 14.93 -26.76
C CYS A 192 -11.86 15.57 -26.75
N LYS A 193 -12.26 16.23 -25.64
CA LYS A 193 -13.56 16.89 -25.48
C LYS A 193 -14.80 15.98 -25.62
N SER A 194 -14.63 14.65 -25.57
CA SER A 194 -15.72 13.70 -25.85
C SER A 194 -16.35 13.02 -24.64
N GLY A 195 -15.84 13.25 -23.42
CA GLY A 195 -16.42 12.66 -22.20
C GLY A 195 -15.66 13.04 -20.93
N CYS A 196 -16.16 12.56 -19.78
CA CYS A 196 -15.54 12.77 -18.46
C CYS A 196 -14.11 12.20 -18.44
N GLU A 197 -13.12 12.99 -18.02
CA GLU A 197 -11.75 12.50 -17.83
C GLU A 197 -11.62 11.81 -16.47
N ASP A 198 -12.10 10.59 -16.40
CA ASP A 198 -11.81 9.68 -15.30
C ASP A 198 -10.67 8.72 -15.65
N LEU A 199 -10.36 7.80 -14.73
CA LEU A 199 -9.22 6.89 -14.88
C LEU A 199 -9.39 5.95 -16.10
N GLU A 200 -10.62 5.50 -16.35
CA GLU A 200 -10.94 4.61 -17.45
C GLU A 200 -10.82 5.35 -18.78
N HIS A 201 -11.34 6.57 -18.85
CA HIS A 201 -11.17 7.42 -20.02
C HIS A 201 -9.69 7.68 -20.30
N PHE A 202 -8.91 8.06 -19.28
CA PHE A 202 -7.48 8.36 -19.43
C PHE A 202 -6.67 7.14 -19.89
N LEU A 203 -6.93 5.95 -19.34
CA LEU A 203 -6.15 4.76 -19.67
C LEU A 203 -6.67 4.02 -20.91
N LEU A 204 -7.98 4.04 -21.20
CA LEU A 204 -8.61 3.14 -22.18
C LEU A 204 -9.42 3.80 -23.28
N LEU A 205 -9.86 5.06 -23.15
CA LEU A 205 -10.86 5.61 -24.10
C LEU A 205 -10.48 6.95 -24.75
N CYS A 206 -9.52 7.69 -24.20
CA CYS A 206 -9.16 9.01 -24.72
C CYS A 206 -8.54 8.91 -26.13
N THR A 207 -9.29 9.33 -27.15
CA THR A 207 -8.89 9.28 -28.57
C THR A 207 -7.64 10.10 -28.86
N ALA A 208 -7.46 11.23 -28.16
CA ALA A 208 -6.26 12.05 -28.26
C ALA A 208 -4.98 11.35 -27.79
N LEU A 209 -5.10 10.20 -27.09
CA LEU A 209 -3.98 9.39 -26.62
C LEU A 209 -3.84 8.06 -27.39
N ASP A 210 -4.66 7.77 -28.40
CA ASP A 210 -4.69 6.48 -29.10
C ASP A 210 -3.34 6.07 -29.66
N THR A 211 -2.65 6.99 -30.34
CA THR A 211 -1.33 6.73 -30.94
C THR A 211 -0.33 6.24 -29.89
N VAL A 212 -0.29 6.92 -28.73
CA VAL A 212 0.60 6.55 -27.62
C VAL A 212 0.16 5.26 -26.98
N ARG A 213 -1.14 5.00 -26.84
CA ARG A 213 -1.63 3.73 -26.28
C ARG A 213 -1.21 2.56 -27.16
N ASN A 214 -1.45 2.64 -28.46
CA ASN A 214 -1.19 1.57 -29.42
C ASN A 214 0.30 1.22 -29.53
N GLU A 215 1.21 2.19 -29.34
CA GLU A 215 2.66 1.94 -29.30
C GLU A 215 3.08 0.93 -28.23
N TYR A 216 2.44 0.98 -27.06
CA TYR A 216 2.83 0.16 -25.89
C TYR A 216 1.90 -1.03 -25.66
N LEU A 217 0.71 -1.03 -26.27
CA LEU A 217 -0.33 -2.01 -25.95
C LEU A 217 0.04 -3.43 -26.41
N ASN A 218 0.73 -3.58 -27.54
CA ASN A 218 1.08 -4.90 -28.09
C ASN A 218 1.93 -5.74 -27.13
N ASP A 219 2.95 -5.12 -26.51
CA ASP A 219 3.78 -5.81 -25.51
C ASP A 219 2.96 -6.27 -24.29
N ILE A 220 2.00 -5.44 -23.88
CA ILE A 220 1.12 -5.73 -22.74
C ILE A 220 0.17 -6.87 -23.09
N LYS A 221 -0.46 -6.84 -24.27
CA LYS A 221 -1.32 -7.93 -24.77
C LYS A 221 -0.55 -9.25 -24.79
N HIS A 222 0.65 -9.24 -25.38
CA HIS A 222 1.52 -10.42 -25.42
C HIS A 222 1.83 -10.94 -24.03
N CYS A 223 2.17 -10.06 -23.07
CA CYS A 223 2.42 -10.47 -21.69
C CYS A 223 1.17 -11.03 -21.00
N VAL A 224 -0.01 -10.44 -21.24
CA VAL A 224 -1.29 -10.90 -20.67
C VAL A 224 -1.66 -12.28 -21.21
N GLU A 225 -1.63 -12.48 -22.51
CA GLU A 225 -1.93 -13.77 -23.15
C GLU A 225 -0.94 -14.85 -22.67
N LYS A 226 0.35 -14.53 -22.66
CA LYS A 226 1.42 -15.45 -22.26
C LYS A 226 1.35 -15.83 -20.78
N TYR A 227 1.08 -14.87 -19.89
CA TYR A 227 1.25 -15.07 -18.45
C TYR A 227 -0.06 -15.22 -17.67
N LEU A 228 -1.17 -14.68 -18.17
CA LEU A 228 -2.50 -14.81 -17.57
C LEU A 228 -3.40 -15.81 -18.33
N ASN A 229 -2.93 -16.34 -19.47
CA ASN A 229 -3.69 -17.28 -20.31
C ASN A 229 -5.10 -16.76 -20.63
N CYS A 230 -5.18 -15.47 -20.95
CA CYS A 230 -6.42 -14.75 -21.19
C CYS A 230 -6.23 -13.86 -22.42
N ASP A 231 -7.21 -13.88 -23.34
CA ASP A 231 -7.25 -12.95 -24.47
C ASP A 231 -7.54 -11.55 -23.94
N TYR A 232 -6.59 -10.63 -24.18
CA TYR A 232 -6.69 -9.26 -23.72
C TYR A 232 -7.93 -8.55 -24.27
N GLU A 233 -8.33 -8.84 -25.52
CA GLU A 233 -9.47 -8.16 -26.14
C GLU A 233 -10.79 -8.53 -25.47
N LEU A 234 -10.90 -9.78 -25.03
CA LEU A 234 -12.07 -10.30 -24.31
C LEU A 234 -12.16 -9.82 -22.85
N MET A 235 -11.11 -9.19 -22.31
CA MET A 235 -11.14 -8.66 -20.95
C MET A 235 -12.11 -7.47 -20.84
N SER A 236 -12.91 -7.47 -19.77
CA SER A 236 -13.69 -6.29 -19.37
C SER A 236 -12.77 -5.09 -19.07
N ASN A 237 -13.31 -3.87 -19.16
CA ASN A 237 -12.55 -2.66 -18.84
C ASN A 237 -12.01 -2.70 -17.41
N ILE A 238 -12.76 -3.22 -16.44
CA ILE A 238 -12.29 -3.37 -15.05
C ILE A 238 -11.03 -4.26 -14.99
N GLN A 239 -11.03 -5.38 -15.70
CA GLN A 239 -9.87 -6.27 -15.75
C GLN A 239 -8.69 -5.61 -16.48
N LYS A 240 -8.93 -4.91 -17.59
CA LYS A 240 -7.90 -4.14 -18.31
C LYS A 240 -7.26 -3.09 -17.39
N MET A 241 -8.08 -2.33 -16.65
CA MET A 241 -7.62 -1.37 -15.64
C MET A 241 -6.77 -2.04 -14.57
N GLN A 242 -7.19 -3.22 -14.11
CA GLN A 242 -6.44 -3.99 -13.13
C GLN A 242 -5.08 -4.43 -13.67
N VAL A 243 -4.95 -4.83 -14.94
CA VAL A 243 -3.66 -5.12 -15.59
C VAL A 243 -2.73 -3.91 -15.51
N PHE A 244 -3.21 -2.73 -15.89
CA PHE A 244 -2.39 -1.51 -15.95
C PHE A 244 -1.93 -1.02 -14.57
N LEU A 245 -2.80 -1.15 -13.57
CA LEU A 245 -2.58 -0.52 -12.26
C LEU A 245 -1.94 -1.48 -11.25
N ASP A 246 -2.39 -2.74 -11.21
CA ASP A 246 -1.91 -3.74 -10.26
C ASP A 246 -2.39 -5.16 -10.63
N PHE A 247 -1.78 -5.78 -11.64
CA PHE A 247 -2.22 -7.09 -12.14
C PHE A 247 -2.18 -8.20 -11.08
N HIS A 248 -1.52 -8.01 -9.93
CA HIS A 248 -1.50 -8.98 -8.85
C HIS A 248 -2.89 -9.30 -8.30
N LYS A 249 -3.84 -8.38 -8.42
CA LYS A 249 -5.25 -8.64 -8.04
C LYS A 249 -5.95 -9.64 -8.98
N LEU A 250 -5.49 -9.75 -10.24
CA LEU A 250 -6.04 -10.69 -11.24
C LEU A 250 -5.51 -12.11 -11.08
N SER A 251 -4.53 -12.33 -10.20
CA SER A 251 -3.96 -13.65 -9.95
C SER A 251 -4.41 -14.16 -8.57
N PRO A 252 -5.68 -14.59 -8.41
CA PRO A 252 -6.14 -15.21 -7.17
C PRO A 252 -5.49 -16.58 -6.97
N ASP A 253 -5.12 -17.27 -8.06
CA ASP A 253 -4.67 -18.65 -8.00
C ASP A 253 -3.17 -18.78 -8.31
N ARG A 254 -2.36 -18.62 -7.26
CA ARG A 254 -0.91 -18.91 -7.33
C ARG A 254 -0.62 -20.38 -7.65
N SER A 255 -1.61 -21.28 -7.58
CA SER A 255 -1.42 -22.70 -7.90
C SER A 255 -1.23 -22.96 -9.39
N VAL A 256 -1.76 -22.09 -10.26
CA VAL A 256 -1.59 -22.18 -11.72
C VAL A 256 -0.12 -22.04 -12.13
N TYR A 257 0.67 -21.33 -11.32
CA TYR A 257 2.10 -21.22 -11.53
C TYR A 257 2.86 -22.28 -10.71
N SER A 258 2.92 -23.49 -11.25
CA SER A 258 3.71 -24.59 -10.67
C SER A 258 5.20 -24.25 -10.48
N ASN A 259 5.73 -23.24 -11.18
CA ASN A 259 7.11 -22.79 -11.08
C ASN A 259 7.23 -21.33 -10.59
N LYS A 260 7.72 -21.15 -9.35
CA LYS A 260 7.98 -19.84 -8.72
C LYS A 260 8.81 -18.91 -9.62
N LYS A 261 9.77 -19.44 -10.41
CA LYS A 261 10.63 -18.65 -11.30
C LYS A 261 9.84 -18.00 -12.44
N HIS A 262 8.82 -18.68 -12.97
CA HIS A 262 7.97 -18.12 -14.02
C HIS A 262 7.12 -16.96 -13.50
N VAL A 263 6.60 -17.05 -12.28
CA VAL A 263 5.81 -15.97 -11.64
C VAL A 263 6.60 -14.68 -11.55
N THR A 264 7.86 -14.75 -11.11
CA THR A 264 8.69 -13.57 -10.93
C THR A 264 9.03 -12.90 -12.25
N THR A 265 9.31 -13.68 -13.31
CA THR A 265 9.57 -13.15 -14.65
C THR A 265 8.32 -12.49 -15.22
N ALA A 266 7.17 -13.19 -15.19
CA ALA A 266 5.89 -12.67 -15.64
C ALA A 266 5.54 -11.35 -14.95
N ALA A 267 5.69 -11.32 -13.62
CA ALA A 267 5.38 -10.15 -12.82
C ALA A 267 6.27 -8.96 -13.17
N ARG A 268 7.56 -9.21 -13.40
CA ARG A 268 8.53 -8.17 -13.77
C ARG A 268 8.26 -7.61 -15.16
N ASP A 269 8.05 -8.47 -16.15
CA ASP A 269 7.84 -8.07 -17.54
C ASP A 269 6.54 -7.27 -17.67
N LEU A 270 5.43 -7.81 -17.14
CA LEU A 270 4.14 -7.11 -17.19
C LEU A 270 4.19 -5.77 -16.44
N SER A 271 4.80 -5.74 -15.25
CA SER A 271 5.00 -4.49 -14.49
C SER A 271 5.84 -3.47 -15.25
N TYR A 272 6.85 -3.92 -16.00
CA TYR A 272 7.71 -3.04 -16.78
C TYR A 272 6.92 -2.36 -17.90
N HIS A 273 6.17 -3.13 -18.69
CA HIS A 273 5.39 -2.59 -19.80
C HIS A 273 4.24 -1.69 -19.31
N THR A 274 3.52 -2.08 -18.25
CA THR A 274 2.40 -1.27 -17.73
C THR A 274 2.87 0.04 -17.09
N ARG A 275 4.03 0.06 -16.43
CA ARG A 275 4.66 1.30 -15.95
C ARG A 275 5.02 2.24 -17.08
N ARG A 276 5.63 1.71 -18.15
CA ARG A 276 5.99 2.50 -19.34
C ARG A 276 4.76 3.08 -20.01
N TYR A 277 3.71 2.27 -20.17
CA TYR A 277 2.42 2.70 -20.69
C TYR A 277 1.83 3.87 -19.87
N CYS A 278 1.67 3.69 -18.56
CA CYS A 278 1.10 4.73 -17.69
C CYS A 278 1.92 6.03 -17.75
N TYR A 279 3.26 5.92 -17.77
CA TYR A 279 4.15 7.06 -17.84
C TYR A 279 4.10 7.76 -19.20
N ALA A 280 4.06 7.02 -20.31
CA ALA A 280 3.96 7.58 -21.65
C ALA A 280 2.67 8.40 -21.82
N LEU A 281 1.53 7.87 -21.33
CA LEU A 281 0.27 8.60 -21.32
C LEU A 281 0.32 9.85 -20.45
N HIS A 282 0.97 9.77 -19.30
CA HIS A 282 1.19 10.93 -18.44
C HIS A 282 1.96 12.04 -19.16
N ILE A 283 3.06 11.70 -19.84
CA ILE A 283 3.87 12.68 -20.59
C ILE A 283 3.09 13.27 -21.76
N ALA A 284 2.41 12.42 -22.53
CA ALA A 284 1.59 12.86 -23.67
C ALA A 284 0.49 13.84 -23.23
N ARG A 285 -0.24 13.50 -22.17
CA ARG A 285 -1.25 14.38 -21.57
C ARG A 285 -0.64 15.68 -21.07
N TYR A 286 0.46 15.62 -20.34
CA TYR A 286 1.13 16.81 -19.80
C TYR A 286 1.54 17.76 -20.93
N TYR A 287 2.16 17.24 -22.00
CA TYR A 287 2.57 18.02 -23.15
C TYR A 287 1.38 18.64 -23.89
N ALA A 288 0.32 17.87 -24.12
CA ALA A 288 -0.89 18.38 -24.76
C ALA A 288 -1.56 19.50 -23.95
N ILE A 289 -1.62 19.36 -22.62
CA ILE A 289 -2.14 20.42 -21.73
C ILE A 289 -1.25 21.66 -21.77
N SER A 290 0.08 21.51 -21.82
CA SER A 290 1.01 22.64 -21.84
C SER A 290 0.91 23.51 -23.10
N LYS A 291 0.35 22.96 -24.18
CA LYS A 291 0.10 23.69 -25.43
C LYS A 291 -1.24 24.43 -25.45
N LEU A 292 -2.14 24.14 -24.52
CA LEU A 292 -3.41 24.85 -24.46
C LEU A 292 -3.15 26.32 -24.11
N PRO A 293 -3.84 27.28 -24.77
CA PRO A 293 -3.68 28.69 -24.46
C PRO A 293 -3.99 28.89 -22.97
N THR A 294 -3.01 29.37 -22.22
CA THR A 294 -3.22 29.76 -20.84
C THR A 294 -4.20 30.91 -20.86
N LYS A 295 -5.44 30.68 -20.40
CA LYS A 295 -6.37 31.77 -20.12
C LYS A 295 -5.61 32.70 -19.19
N LYS A 296 -5.20 33.89 -19.69
CA LYS A 296 -4.64 34.95 -18.86
C LYS A 296 -5.63 35.10 -17.72
N ARG A 297 -5.21 34.81 -16.49
CA ARG A 297 -6.00 35.10 -15.31
C ARG A 297 -6.16 36.61 -15.33
N HIS A 298 -7.26 37.11 -15.88
CA HIS A 298 -7.60 38.52 -15.75
C HIS A 298 -7.75 38.77 -14.26
N GLY A 299 -6.89 39.66 -13.75
CA GLY A 299 -6.77 39.96 -12.34
C GLY A 299 -8.12 40.34 -11.78
N LEU A 300 -8.49 39.64 -10.72
CA LEU A 300 -9.26 40.21 -9.62
C LEU A 300 -8.26 40.89 -8.69
#